data_AF-A0A956CE43-F1
#
_entry.id   AF-A0A956CE43-F1
#
_cell.length_a   1.000
_cell.length_b   1.000
_cell.length_c   1.000
_cell.angle_alpha   90.00
_cell.angle_beta   90.00
_cell.angle_gamma   90.00
#
_symmetry.space_group_name_H-M   'P 1'
#
loop_
_entity.id
_entity.type
_entity.pdbx_description
1 polymer ?
#
loop_
_entity_poly.entity_id
_entity_poly.type
_entity_poly.pdbx_seq_one_letter_code
_entity_poly.pdbx_strand_id
1 'polypeptide(L)'
;MNQYPAPQQQQYAPAPQQQYAAAPAGMAAPARQPKRNIFMILGGGFLLLISLGVGSVFAMNAYQYATVADRWASDSRLSPMARELGVRIVQRAAMRRMMIFGPVSGVFGLAGLVVAGLGLRKK
;
A
#
# COMPACT_ATOMS: atom_id res chain seq x y z
N MET A 1 68.37 -31.17 42.19
CA MET A 1 67.48 -31.97 41.34
C MET A 1 66.45 -31.03 40.76
N ASN A 2 66.66 -30.55 39.53
CA ASN A 2 65.75 -29.59 38.91
C ASN A 2 64.87 -30.34 37.91
N GLN A 3 63.59 -30.45 38.27
CA GLN A 3 62.52 -31.04 37.48
C GLN A 3 62.18 -30.12 36.31
N TYR A 4 62.27 -30.66 35.09
CA TYR A 4 61.61 -30.08 33.92
C TYR A 4 60.09 -30.31 34.04
N PRO A 5 59.24 -29.29 33.93
CA PRO A 5 57.82 -29.53 33.71
C PRO A 5 57.58 -29.96 32.26
N ALA A 6 56.73 -30.99 32.13
CA ALA A 6 56.37 -31.69 30.91
C ALA A 6 55.73 -30.77 29.84
N PRO A 7 55.84 -31.13 28.54
CA PRO A 7 55.21 -30.37 27.46
C PRO A 7 53.69 -30.36 27.61
N GLN A 8 53.10 -29.17 27.53
CA GLN A 8 51.65 -28.98 27.57
C GLN A 8 51.01 -29.60 26.32
N GLN A 9 50.14 -30.59 26.55
CA GLN A 9 49.32 -31.18 25.51
C GLN A 9 48.37 -30.11 24.98
N GLN A 10 48.44 -29.87 23.68
CA GLN A 10 47.48 -29.06 22.94
C GLN A 10 46.10 -29.71 23.07
N GLN A 11 45.27 -29.13 23.92
CA GLN A 11 43.87 -29.48 24.06
C GLN A 11 43.15 -29.02 22.79
N TYR A 12 43.13 -29.91 21.80
CA TYR A 12 42.34 -29.76 20.58
C TYR A 12 40.86 -29.70 20.98
N ALA A 13 40.31 -28.49 21.00
CA ALA A 13 38.89 -28.29 21.18
C ALA A 13 38.17 -28.96 19.99
N PRO A 14 37.27 -29.92 20.22
CA PRO A 14 36.47 -30.44 19.12
C PRO A 14 35.63 -29.29 18.57
N ALA A 15 35.87 -28.96 17.30
CA ALA A 15 34.96 -28.17 16.49
C ALA A 15 33.53 -28.69 16.71
N PRO A 16 32.50 -27.83 16.76
CA PRO A 16 31.13 -28.29 16.92
C PRO A 16 30.83 -29.24 15.77
N GLN A 17 30.82 -30.54 16.09
CA GLN A 17 30.32 -31.56 15.20
C GLN A 17 28.88 -31.16 14.93
N GLN A 18 28.63 -30.71 13.69
CA GLN A 18 27.30 -30.67 13.15
C GLN A 18 26.80 -32.10 13.22
N GLN A 19 26.07 -32.35 14.30
CA GLN A 19 25.35 -33.56 14.60
C GLN A 19 24.25 -33.61 13.54
N TYR A 20 24.61 -34.11 12.36
CA TYR A 20 23.69 -34.74 11.43
C TYR A 20 23.18 -35.99 12.13
N ALA A 21 22.34 -35.75 13.14
CA ALA A 21 21.42 -36.74 13.62
C ALA A 21 20.63 -37.16 12.39
N ALA A 22 20.78 -38.44 12.02
CA ALA A 22 19.91 -39.12 11.10
C ALA A 22 18.49 -39.00 11.65
N ALA A 23 17.83 -37.89 11.35
CA ALA A 23 16.43 -37.69 11.61
C ALA A 23 15.67 -38.68 10.72
N PRO A 24 14.66 -39.38 11.25
CA PRO A 24 13.89 -40.35 10.49
C PRO A 24 13.37 -39.68 9.20
N ALA A 25 13.57 -40.37 8.08
CA ALA A 25 13.09 -40.03 6.75
C ALA A 25 11.55 -39.96 6.74
N GLY A 26 11.01 -38.85 7.24
CA GLY A 26 9.58 -38.67 7.49
C GLY A 26 9.25 -37.41 8.27
N MET A 27 10.23 -36.76 8.92
CA MET A 27 10.01 -35.43 9.49
C MET A 27 10.12 -34.39 8.38
N ALA A 28 8.96 -34.10 7.77
CA ALA A 28 8.75 -32.92 6.96
C ALA A 28 9.40 -31.73 7.67
N ALA A 29 10.37 -31.09 7.00
CA ALA A 29 10.93 -29.83 7.45
C ALA A 29 9.76 -28.91 7.87
N PRO A 30 9.82 -28.24 9.04
CA PRO A 30 8.76 -27.34 9.43
C PRO A 30 8.57 -26.36 8.28
N ALA A 31 7.44 -26.49 7.57
CA ALA A 31 7.09 -25.64 6.47
C ALA A 31 7.22 -24.22 7.01
N ARG A 32 8.23 -23.47 6.55
CA ARG A 32 8.41 -22.08 6.94
C ARG A 32 7.11 -21.40 6.59
N GLN A 33 6.26 -21.16 7.58
CA GLN A 33 5.02 -20.47 7.34
C GLN A 33 5.42 -19.15 6.71
N PRO A 34 4.97 -18.87 5.48
CA PRO A 34 5.41 -17.69 4.79
C PRO A 34 4.94 -16.48 5.59
N LYS A 35 5.90 -15.79 6.23
CA LYS A 35 5.62 -14.64 7.08
C LYS A 35 5.18 -13.49 6.18
N ARG A 36 3.89 -13.19 6.22
CA ARG A 36 3.32 -11.99 5.57
C ARG A 36 3.91 -10.74 6.21
N ASN A 37 4.21 -9.72 5.39
CA ASN A 37 4.74 -8.47 5.90
C ASN A 37 3.60 -7.54 6.31
N ILE A 38 3.22 -7.58 7.59
CA ILE A 38 2.09 -6.82 8.17
C ILE A 38 2.28 -5.31 7.95
N PHE A 39 3.49 -4.78 8.09
CA PHE A 39 3.77 -3.36 7.87
C PHE A 39 3.46 -2.92 6.44
N MET A 40 3.79 -3.75 5.44
CA MET A 40 3.44 -3.48 4.04
C MET A 40 1.92 -3.55 3.81
N ILE A 41 1.23 -4.51 4.45
CA ILE A 41 -0.23 -4.60 4.34
C ILE A 41 -0.89 -3.35 4.92
N LEU A 42 -0.47 -2.91 6.12
CA LEU A 42 -1.02 -1.72 6.77
C LEU A 42 -0.68 -0.45 5.99
N GLY A 43 0.57 -0.30 5.52
CA GLY A 43 0.98 0.84 4.71
C GLY A 43 0.22 0.92 3.38
N GLY A 44 0.06 -0.21 2.69
CA GLY A 44 -0.72 -0.28 1.46
C GLY A 44 -2.21 -0.01 1.70
N GLY A 45 -2.78 -0.56 2.78
CA GLY A 45 -4.15 -0.29 3.19
C GLY A 45 -4.39 1.20 3.50
N PHE A 46 -3.44 1.86 4.16
CA PHE A 46 -3.53 3.30 4.43
C PHE A 46 -3.52 4.15 3.15
N LEU A 47 -2.64 3.83 2.19
CA LEU A 47 -2.61 4.49 0.88
C LEU A 47 -3.93 4.29 0.11
N LEU A 48 -4.51 3.09 0.18
CA LEU A 48 -5.83 2.82 -0.40
C LEU A 48 -6.94 3.65 0.25
N LEU A 49 -6.92 3.82 1.58
CA LEU A 49 -7.88 4.69 2.28
C LEU A 49 -7.76 6.16 1.82
N ILE A 50 -6.55 6.67 1.66
CA ILE A 50 -6.30 8.01 1.10
C ILE A 50 -6.88 8.10 -0.31
N SER A 51 -6.60 7.10 -1.16
CA SER A 51 -7.13 7.02 -2.52
C SER A 51 -8.65 7.08 -2.54
N LEU A 52 -9.31 6.40 -1.60
CA LEU A 52 -10.76 6.34 -1.49
C LEU A 52 -11.35 7.68 -1.03
N GLY A 53 -10.73 8.31 -0.04
CA GLY A 53 -11.08 9.66 0.41
C GLY A 53 -10.98 10.69 -0.73
N VAL A 54 -9.82 10.78 -1.37
CA VAL A 54 -9.59 11.70 -2.49
C VAL A 54 -10.46 11.35 -3.70
N GLY A 55 -10.63 10.06 -3.99
CA GLY A 55 -11.46 9.55 -5.08
C GLY A 55 -12.93 9.89 -4.91
N SER A 56 -13.46 9.87 -3.68
CA SER A 56 -14.83 10.29 -3.40
C SER A 56 -15.06 11.77 -3.71
N VAL A 57 -14.11 12.64 -3.34
CA VAL A 57 -14.14 14.07 -3.70
C VAL A 57 -14.10 14.23 -5.21
N PHE A 58 -13.23 13.49 -5.91
CA PHE A 58 -13.20 13.49 -7.38
C PHE A 58 -14.55 13.11 -7.98
N ALA A 59 -15.16 12.00 -7.52
CA ALA A 59 -16.44 11.52 -8.00
C ALA A 59 -17.58 12.53 -7.77
N MET A 60 -17.61 13.18 -6.59
CA MET A 60 -18.59 14.24 -6.31
C MET A 60 -18.44 15.43 -7.26
N ASN A 61 -17.20 15.84 -7.57
CA ASN A 61 -16.96 16.93 -8.51
C ASN A 61 -17.31 16.53 -9.95
N ALA A 62 -17.02 15.29 -10.35
CA ALA A 62 -17.42 14.75 -11.65
C ALA A 62 -18.95 14.73 -11.81
N TYR A 63 -19.66 14.30 -10.77
CA TYR A 63 -21.13 14.31 -10.75
C TYR A 63 -21.68 15.74 -10.87
N GLN A 64 -21.12 16.69 -10.11
CA GLN A 64 -21.51 18.10 -10.20
C GLN A 64 -21.25 18.66 -11.61
N TYR A 65 -20.08 18.40 -12.18
CA TYR A 65 -19.74 18.84 -13.53
C TYR A 65 -20.74 18.32 -14.57
N ALA A 66 -21.10 17.03 -14.49
CA ALA A 66 -21.98 16.37 -15.46
C ALA A 66 -23.45 16.81 -15.36
N THR A 67 -23.94 17.11 -14.17
CA THR A 67 -25.39 17.33 -13.93
C THR A 67 -25.76 18.77 -13.60
N VAL A 68 -24.80 19.69 -13.43
CA VAL A 68 -25.10 21.09 -13.09
C VAL A 68 -25.85 21.80 -14.22
N ALA A 69 -25.53 21.49 -15.48
CA ALA A 69 -26.22 22.08 -16.63
C ALA A 69 -27.71 21.75 -16.61
N ASP A 70 -28.08 20.49 -16.41
CA ASP A 70 -29.48 20.05 -16.36
C ASP A 70 -30.23 20.65 -15.15
N ARG A 71 -29.58 20.67 -13.98
CA ARG A 71 -30.17 21.25 -12.76
C ARG A 71 -30.47 22.74 -12.94
N TRP A 72 -29.55 23.48 -13.54
CA TRP A 72 -29.71 24.92 -13.77
C TRP A 72 -30.63 25.22 -14.94
N ALA A 73 -30.71 24.35 -15.95
CA ALA A 73 -31.67 24.47 -17.05
C ALA A 73 -33.12 24.45 -16.53
N SER A 74 -33.39 23.67 -15.47
CA SER A 74 -34.71 23.56 -14.84
C SER A 74 -35.08 24.73 -13.91
N ASP A 75 -34.16 25.65 -13.58
CA ASP A 75 -34.41 26.69 -12.58
C ASP A 75 -35.05 27.95 -13.18
N SER A 76 -36.38 28.05 -13.09
CA SER A 76 -37.18 29.16 -13.64
C SER A 76 -36.86 30.55 -13.06
N ARG A 77 -36.12 30.63 -11.94
CA ARG A 77 -35.82 31.89 -11.24
C ARG A 77 -34.69 32.69 -11.84
N LEU A 78 -33.86 32.07 -12.69
CA LEU A 78 -32.68 32.69 -13.27
C LEU A 78 -32.91 33.08 -14.72
N SER A 79 -32.37 34.22 -15.17
CA SER A 79 -32.35 34.57 -16.59
C SER A 79 -31.46 33.58 -17.37
N PRO A 80 -31.72 33.36 -18.68
CA PRO A 80 -30.93 32.42 -19.49
C PRO A 80 -29.43 32.68 -19.44
N MET A 81 -29.03 33.96 -19.48
CA MET A 81 -27.63 34.38 -19.38
C MET A 81 -27.02 34.11 -18.01
N ALA A 82 -27.76 34.36 -16.92
CA ALA A 82 -27.29 34.07 -15.56
C ALA A 82 -27.12 32.56 -15.34
N ARG A 83 -27.99 31.73 -15.94
CA ARG A 83 -27.86 30.27 -15.86
C ARG A 83 -26.58 29.78 -16.52
N GLU A 84 -26.33 30.23 -17.74
CA GLU A 84 -25.16 29.81 -18.51
C GLU A 84 -23.84 30.22 -17.84
N LEU A 85 -23.78 31.45 -17.31
CA LEU A 85 -22.60 31.96 -16.63
C LEU A 85 -22.32 31.18 -15.33
N GLY A 86 -23.37 30.88 -14.55
CA GLY A 86 -23.23 30.06 -13.34
C GLY A 86 -22.83 28.61 -13.62
N VAL A 87 -23.42 27.97 -14.64
CA VAL A 87 -23.01 26.62 -15.09
C VAL A 87 -21.53 26.60 -15.46
N ARG A 88 -21.06 27.59 -16.25
CA ARG A 88 -19.64 27.68 -16.64
C ARG A 88 -18.71 27.82 -15.43
N ILE A 89 -19.07 28.64 -14.44
CA ILE A 89 -18.25 28.84 -13.23
C ILE A 89 -18.15 27.53 -12.44
N VAL A 90 -19.28 26.88 -12.19
CA VAL A 90 -19.32 25.64 -11.40
C VAL A 90 -18.59 24.52 -12.12
N GLN A 91 -18.82 24.34 -13.43
CA GLN A 91 -18.12 23.34 -14.23
C GLN A 91 -16.61 23.58 -14.25
N ARG A 92 -16.17 24.83 -14.46
CA ARG A 92 -14.72 25.15 -14.46
C ARG A 92 -14.10 24.90 -13.09
N ALA A 93 -14.79 25.23 -11.99
CA ALA A 93 -14.33 24.96 -10.64
C ALA A 93 -14.26 23.44 -10.35
N ALA A 94 -15.29 22.68 -10.71
CA ALA A 94 -15.34 21.23 -10.56
C ALA A 94 -14.24 20.54 -11.38
N MET A 95 -14.04 20.97 -12.63
CA MET A 95 -13.02 20.41 -13.52
C MET A 95 -11.61 20.70 -13.01
N ARG A 96 -11.35 21.90 -12.46
CA ARG A 96 -10.07 22.22 -11.81
C ARG A 96 -9.79 21.30 -10.62
N ARG A 97 -10.80 21.03 -9.79
CA ARG A 97 -10.67 20.10 -8.65
C ARG A 97 -10.43 18.67 -9.14
N MET A 98 -11.12 18.22 -10.18
CA MET A 98 -10.91 16.91 -10.79
C MET A 98 -9.50 16.72 -11.33
N MET A 99 -8.94 17.73 -11.99
CA MET A 99 -7.55 17.68 -12.50
C MET A 99 -6.50 17.50 -11.39
N ILE A 100 -6.80 17.94 -10.17
CA ILE A 100 -5.91 17.79 -9.01
C ILE A 100 -6.15 16.43 -8.34
N PHE A 101 -7.41 16.12 -8.00
CA PHE A 101 -7.72 14.93 -7.21
C PHE A 101 -7.69 13.62 -8.00
N GLY A 102 -7.92 13.65 -9.31
CA GLY A 102 -7.91 12.45 -10.15
C GLY A 102 -6.54 11.76 -10.18
N PRO A 103 -5.45 12.45 -10.57
CA PRO A 103 -4.11 11.89 -10.54
C PRO A 103 -3.67 11.46 -9.13
N VAL A 104 -4.00 12.26 -8.10
CA VAL A 104 -3.68 11.93 -6.70
C VAL A 104 -4.36 10.63 -6.29
N SER A 105 -5.67 10.48 -6.52
CA SER A 105 -6.38 9.23 -6.23
C SER A 105 -5.76 8.06 -7.00
N GLY A 106 -5.46 8.21 -8.29
CA GLY A 106 -4.81 7.17 -9.09
C GLY A 106 -3.46 6.72 -8.54
N VAL A 107 -2.59 7.68 -8.16
CA VAL A 107 -1.25 7.39 -7.62
C VAL A 107 -1.34 6.66 -6.27
N PHE A 108 -2.15 7.18 -5.34
CA PHE A 108 -2.31 6.56 -4.02
C PHE A 108 -3.00 5.20 -4.11
N GLY A 109 -3.96 5.04 -5.02
CA GLY A 109 -4.67 3.78 -5.26
C GLY A 109 -3.75 2.70 -5.80
N LEU A 110 -3.02 2.99 -6.88
CA LEU A 110 -2.07 2.04 -7.48
C LEU A 110 -0.92 1.72 -6.52
N ALA A 111 -0.32 2.73 -5.88
CA ALA A 111 0.75 2.51 -4.91
C ALA A 111 0.28 1.67 -3.72
N GLY A 112 -0.91 1.97 -3.18
CA GLY A 112 -1.50 1.21 -2.08
C GLY A 112 -1.77 -0.25 -2.44
N LEU A 113 -2.29 -0.50 -3.65
CA LEU A 113 -2.59 -1.84 -4.14
C LEU A 113 -1.31 -2.66 -4.34
N VAL A 114 -0.26 -2.07 -4.92
CA VAL A 114 1.06 -2.71 -5.09
C VAL A 114 1.69 -3.04 -3.74
N VAL A 115 1.73 -2.07 -2.81
CA VAL A 115 2.36 -2.25 -1.49
C VAL A 115 1.61 -3.29 -0.65
N ALA A 116 0.28 -3.24 -0.62
CA ALA A 116 -0.53 -4.24 0.06
C ALA A 116 -0.35 -5.64 -0.57
N GLY A 117 -0.35 -5.72 -1.91
CA GLY A 117 -0.14 -6.96 -2.65
C GLY A 117 1.22 -7.60 -2.37
N LEU A 118 2.29 -6.80 -2.32
CA LEU A 118 3.63 -7.26 -1.93
C LEU A 118 3.67 -7.73 -0.47
N GLY A 119 2.93 -7.06 0.43
CA GLY A 119 2.82 -7.48 1.83
C GLY A 119 2.07 -8.81 2.02
N LEU A 120 1.10 -9.09 1.15
CA LEU A 120 0.34 -10.35 1.12
C LEU A 120 1.11 -11.50 0.47
N ARG A 121 2.11 -11.20 -0.37
CA ARG A 121 2.95 -12.20 -1.03
C ARG A 121 3.73 -12.97 0.02
N LYS A 122 3.50 -14.28 0.02
CA LYS A 122 4.21 -15.26 0.83
C LYS A 122 5.68 -15.29 0.40
N LYS A 123 6.60 -14.89 1.29
CA LYS A 123 8.06 -15.05 1.11
C LYS A 123 8.47 -16.50 1.33
#